data_AF-A0A2T3MPH8-F1
#
_entry.id   AF-A0A2T3MPH8-F1
#
_cell.length_a   1.000
_cell.length_b   1.000
_cell.length_c   1.000
_cell.angle_alpha   90.00
_cell.angle_beta   90.00
_cell.angle_gamma   90.00
#
_symmetry.space_group_name_H-M   'P 1'
#
loop_
_entity.id
_entity.type
_entity.pdbx_description
1 polymer ?
#
loop_
_entity_poly.entity_id
_entity_poly.type
_entity_poly.pdbx_seq_one_letter_code
_entity_poly.pdbx_strand_id
1 'polypeptide(L)'
;MKAIILLTLLLSGCLDDYRTTDSLCNDNPNLCQPLNLNDGQCRIQRTNLIWQRYDTLQTPTDEHKFKELKAIKEYQFCLEYAARIEPIELKQRKTKRIQALYHSYDNIKRLTQELESSKNPHIIYYRWSQGDKIAKQQFIALEGDKKLEHPELQLALAGYYVNKNKNKTLKILHHSLSLYQEKDYININILHSLSTLYYQQHNMAAAYVWAAIATEQQPNNTVKKITINNQFNLTHNERQQLDITAMKISAALKSGQYSHTEISDPSQ
;
A
#
# COMPACT_ATOMS: atom_id res chain seq x y z
N MET A 1 -42.70 58.19 -15.16
CA MET A 1 -42.75 56.80 -14.65
C MET A 1 -41.40 56.15 -14.91
N LYS A 2 -40.61 55.90 -13.87
CA LYS A 2 -39.35 55.15 -13.98
C LYS A 2 -39.66 53.68 -13.71
N ALA A 3 -39.50 52.83 -14.72
CA ALA A 3 -39.62 51.39 -14.58
C ALA A 3 -38.31 50.86 -13.95
N ILE A 4 -38.41 50.31 -12.73
CA ILE A 4 -37.30 49.65 -12.04
C ILE A 4 -37.35 48.17 -12.44
N ILE A 5 -36.38 47.76 -13.23
CA ILE A 5 -36.13 46.36 -13.61
C ILE A 5 -35.44 45.68 -12.42
N LEU A 6 -36.13 44.76 -11.76
CA LEU A 6 -35.57 43.95 -10.67
C LEU A 6 -35.00 42.66 -11.26
N LEU A 7 -33.69 42.65 -11.50
CA LEU A 7 -32.93 41.49 -11.93
C LEU A 7 -32.65 40.61 -10.70
N THR A 8 -33.44 39.55 -10.51
CA THR A 8 -33.17 38.54 -9.47
C THR A 8 -32.00 37.66 -9.90
N LEU A 9 -30.81 37.95 -9.37
CA LEU A 9 -29.65 37.07 -9.39
C LEU A 9 -29.95 35.84 -8.52
N LEU A 10 -30.20 34.70 -9.17
CA LEU A 10 -30.17 33.39 -8.52
C LEU A 10 -28.71 33.05 -8.22
N LEU A 11 -28.26 33.31 -7.00
CA LEU A 11 -27.02 32.74 -6.49
C LEU A 11 -27.23 31.25 -6.26
N SER A 12 -26.81 30.42 -7.23
CA SER A 12 -26.57 29.00 -7.01
C SER A 12 -25.27 28.85 -6.20
N GLY A 13 -25.37 28.92 -4.87
CA GLY A 13 -24.31 28.44 -4.01
C GLY A 13 -24.28 26.91 -4.08
N CYS A 14 -23.17 26.33 -4.58
CA CYS A 14 -22.88 24.93 -4.32
C CYS A 14 -22.65 24.77 -2.81
N LEU A 15 -23.69 24.33 -2.10
CA LEU A 15 -23.56 23.73 -0.79
C LEU A 15 -22.80 22.40 -0.98
N ASP A 16 -21.47 22.46 -0.96
CA ASP A 16 -20.69 21.30 -0.56
C ASP A 16 -21.00 21.06 0.92
N ASP A 17 -22.11 20.36 1.15
CA ASP A 17 -22.55 19.99 2.50
C ASP A 17 -21.40 19.25 3.18
N TYR A 18 -21.08 19.67 4.40
CA TYR A 18 -20.20 18.93 5.29
C TYR A 18 -20.86 17.59 5.62
N ARG A 19 -20.76 16.62 4.71
CA ARG A 19 -21.39 15.31 4.83
C ARG A 19 -20.68 14.55 5.94
N THR A 20 -21.41 14.30 7.02
CA THR A 20 -20.98 13.41 8.10
C THR A 20 -21.34 11.97 7.74
N THR A 21 -20.63 11.00 8.33
CA THR A 21 -20.99 9.57 8.19
C THR A 21 -22.44 9.31 8.60
N ASP A 22 -22.95 10.01 9.61
CA ASP A 22 -24.33 9.85 10.08
C ASP A 22 -25.34 10.37 9.04
N SER A 23 -25.11 11.55 8.46
CA SER A 23 -25.96 12.05 7.35
C SER A 23 -25.92 11.11 6.14
N LEU A 24 -24.73 10.61 5.77
CA LEU A 24 -24.58 9.67 4.67
C LEU A 24 -25.34 8.36 4.92
N CYS A 25 -25.28 7.82 6.14
CA CYS A 25 -26.00 6.61 6.51
C CYS A 25 -27.51 6.81 6.60
N ASN A 26 -27.99 8.00 6.98
CA ASN A 26 -29.41 8.32 6.97
C ASN A 26 -29.96 8.34 5.54
N ASP A 27 -29.20 8.93 4.61
CA ASP A 27 -29.59 9.01 3.20
C ASP A 27 -29.39 7.67 2.47
N ASN A 28 -28.45 6.84 2.93
CA ASN A 28 -28.06 5.57 2.29
C ASN A 28 -27.98 4.42 3.31
N PRO A 29 -29.10 4.00 3.92
CA PRO A 29 -29.09 3.03 5.04
C PRO A 29 -28.45 1.69 4.67
N ASN A 30 -28.60 1.24 3.42
CA ASN A 30 -28.04 -0.02 2.92
C ASN A 30 -26.50 -0.06 2.96
N LEU A 31 -25.82 1.09 2.88
CA LEU A 31 -24.35 1.14 2.94
C LEU A 31 -23.83 0.82 4.36
N CYS A 32 -24.63 1.14 5.37
CA CYS A 32 -24.22 1.24 6.76
C CYS A 32 -24.82 0.18 7.69
N GLN A 33 -26.05 -0.25 7.43
CA GLN A 33 -26.80 -1.19 8.28
C GLN A 33 -26.01 -2.46 8.65
N PRO A 34 -25.19 -3.06 7.76
CA PRO A 34 -24.40 -4.25 8.09
C PRO A 34 -23.12 -3.99 8.94
N LEU A 35 -22.78 -2.74 9.26
CA LEU A 35 -21.45 -2.35 9.76
C LEU A 35 -21.38 -2.00 11.26
N ASN A 36 -22.37 -2.37 12.07
CA ASN A 36 -22.38 -2.14 13.53
C ASN A 36 -21.98 -0.69 13.94
N LEU A 37 -22.80 0.29 13.53
CA LEU A 37 -22.49 1.73 13.59
C LEU A 37 -22.24 2.29 15.00
N ASN A 38 -22.91 1.74 16.02
CA ASN A 38 -22.92 2.29 17.39
C ASN A 38 -21.87 1.65 18.31
N ASP A 39 -20.76 1.21 17.71
CA ASP A 39 -19.64 0.58 18.39
C ASP A 39 -18.38 1.42 18.24
N GLY A 40 -17.69 1.68 19.36
CA GLY A 40 -16.40 2.36 19.34
C GLY A 40 -15.30 1.50 18.73
N GLN A 41 -15.44 0.17 18.79
CA GLN A 41 -14.50 -0.74 18.14
C GLN A 41 -14.58 -0.62 16.62
N CYS A 42 -13.42 -0.63 15.98
CA CYS A 42 -13.27 -0.54 14.52
C CYS A 42 -13.91 0.69 13.87
N ARG A 43 -14.10 1.79 14.63
CA ARG A 43 -14.75 3.02 14.13
C ARG A 43 -14.06 3.60 12.90
N ILE A 44 -12.73 3.63 12.88
CA ILE A 44 -11.94 4.21 11.78
C ILE A 44 -12.15 3.37 10.51
N GLN A 45 -11.91 2.06 10.59
CA GLN A 45 -12.04 1.14 9.46
C GLN A 45 -13.48 1.11 8.94
N ARG A 46 -14.46 1.11 9.84
CA ARG A 46 -15.89 1.22 9.48
C ARG A 46 -16.19 2.49 8.70
N THR A 47 -15.71 3.64 9.20
CA THR A 47 -15.95 4.93 8.56
C THR A 47 -15.35 4.95 7.17
N ASN A 48 -14.10 4.52 7.03
CA ASN A 48 -13.43 4.42 5.73
C ASN A 48 -14.22 3.52 4.76
N LEU A 49 -14.71 2.37 5.23
CA LEU A 49 -15.51 1.47 4.42
C LEU A 49 -16.84 2.10 3.96
N ILE A 50 -17.54 2.83 4.83
CA ILE A 50 -18.80 3.50 4.47
C ILE A 50 -18.56 4.49 3.32
N TRP A 51 -17.52 5.31 3.43
CA TRP A 51 -17.18 6.27 2.38
C TRP A 51 -16.74 5.58 1.09
N GLN A 52 -15.92 4.54 1.16
CA GLN A 52 -15.52 3.78 -0.04
C GLN A 52 -16.69 3.08 -0.73
N ARG A 53 -17.68 2.58 0.03
CA ARG A 53 -18.92 2.05 -0.52
C ARG A 53 -19.75 3.12 -1.22
N TYR A 54 -19.78 4.33 -0.68
CA TYR A 54 -20.44 5.45 -1.32
C TYR A 54 -19.74 5.84 -2.63
N ASP A 55 -18.41 5.96 -2.63
CA ASP A 55 -17.63 6.23 -3.84
C ASP A 55 -17.88 5.17 -4.93
N THR A 56 -17.91 3.89 -4.53
CA THR A 56 -18.19 2.77 -5.44
C THR A 56 -19.64 2.77 -5.94
N LEU A 57 -20.61 3.18 -5.11
CA LEU A 57 -22.00 3.36 -5.53
C LEU A 57 -22.12 4.45 -6.59
N GLN A 58 -21.39 5.56 -6.44
CA GLN A 58 -21.38 6.65 -7.42
C GLN A 58 -20.67 6.24 -8.72
N THR A 59 -19.55 5.52 -8.60
CA THR A 59 -18.70 5.15 -9.74
C THR A 59 -18.23 3.69 -9.61
N PRO A 60 -19.01 2.71 -10.09
CA PRO A 60 -18.75 1.27 -9.85
C PRO A 60 -17.68 0.69 -10.78
N THR A 61 -16.54 1.36 -10.93
CA THR A 61 -15.40 0.85 -11.69
C THR A 61 -14.63 -0.21 -10.89
N ASP A 62 -13.87 -1.06 -11.59
CA ASP A 62 -12.99 -2.05 -10.97
C ASP A 62 -12.06 -1.44 -9.91
N GLU A 63 -11.55 -0.23 -10.17
CA GLU A 63 -10.69 0.47 -9.21
C GLU A 63 -11.42 0.82 -7.91
N HIS A 64 -12.63 1.38 -7.99
CA HIS A 64 -13.43 1.70 -6.80
C HIS A 64 -13.84 0.43 -6.06
N LYS A 65 -14.29 -0.60 -6.76
CA LYS A 65 -14.59 -1.92 -6.18
C LYS A 65 -13.37 -2.54 -5.48
N PHE A 66 -12.18 -2.35 -6.03
CA PHE A 66 -10.95 -2.83 -5.42
C PHE A 66 -10.55 -2.03 -4.18
N LYS A 67 -10.77 -0.71 -4.17
CA LYS A 67 -10.64 0.12 -2.96
C LYS A 67 -11.65 -0.29 -1.89
N GLU A 68 -12.91 -0.55 -2.26
CA GLU A 68 -13.91 -1.12 -1.35
C GLU A 68 -13.45 -2.46 -0.79
N LEU A 69 -12.97 -3.38 -1.63
CA LEU A 69 -12.47 -4.69 -1.20
C LEU A 69 -11.34 -4.55 -0.17
N LYS A 70 -10.39 -3.65 -0.39
CA LYS A 70 -9.32 -3.35 0.58
C LYS A 70 -9.88 -2.81 1.90
N ALA A 71 -10.80 -1.84 1.85
CA ALA A 71 -11.43 -1.28 3.03
C ALA A 71 -12.24 -2.33 3.83
N ILE A 72 -12.92 -3.27 3.15
CA ILE A 72 -13.61 -4.37 3.81
C ILE A 72 -12.63 -5.29 4.52
N LYS A 73 -11.49 -5.61 3.90
CA LYS A 73 -10.45 -6.44 4.52
C LYS A 73 -9.85 -5.77 5.77
N GLU A 74 -9.62 -4.46 5.75
CA GLU A 74 -9.16 -3.72 6.93
C GLU A 74 -10.20 -3.76 8.07
N TYR A 75 -11.47 -3.57 7.73
CA TYR A 75 -12.57 -3.66 8.70
C TYR A 75 -12.73 -5.08 9.27
N GLN A 76 -12.69 -6.10 8.40
CA GLN A 76 -12.71 -7.51 8.78
C GLN A 76 -11.58 -7.84 9.75
N PHE A 77 -10.34 -7.45 9.42
CA PHE A 77 -9.18 -7.69 10.28
C PHE A 77 -9.41 -7.09 11.66
N CYS A 78 -9.90 -5.85 11.76
CA CYS A 78 -10.23 -5.27 13.06
C CYS A 78 -11.32 -6.07 13.81
N LEU A 79 -12.37 -6.51 13.11
CA LEU A 79 -13.46 -7.28 13.70
C LEU A 79 -13.01 -8.65 14.24
N GLU A 80 -12.06 -9.32 13.60
CA GLU A 80 -11.54 -10.63 14.06
C GLU A 80 -10.93 -10.56 15.47
N TYR A 81 -10.41 -9.40 15.87
CA TYR A 81 -9.97 -9.13 17.24
C TYR A 81 -11.10 -8.57 18.10
N ALA A 82 -11.84 -7.57 17.61
CA ALA A 82 -12.87 -6.88 18.39
C ALA A 82 -14.06 -7.78 18.77
N ALA A 83 -14.37 -8.81 17.97
CA ALA A 83 -15.43 -9.77 18.25
C ALA A 83 -15.14 -10.67 19.47
N ARG A 84 -13.87 -10.73 19.91
CA ARG A 84 -13.45 -11.49 21.10
C ARG A 84 -13.64 -10.71 22.41
N ILE A 85 -13.88 -9.40 22.33
CA ILE A 85 -14.02 -8.51 23.49
C ILE A 85 -15.44 -8.64 24.07
N GLU A 86 -15.55 -8.93 25.36
CA GLU A 86 -16.82 -9.03 26.08
C GLU A 86 -17.27 -7.66 26.62
N PRO A 87 -18.42 -7.11 26.19
CA PRO A 87 -18.96 -5.87 26.75
C PRO A 87 -19.58 -6.08 28.14
N ILE A 88 -19.35 -5.15 29.07
CA ILE A 88 -19.90 -5.21 30.44
C ILE A 88 -21.43 -4.99 30.44
N GLU A 89 -21.91 -3.95 29.74
CA GLU A 89 -23.33 -3.56 29.75
C GLU A 89 -24.06 -3.98 28.45
N LEU A 90 -23.51 -3.58 27.29
CA LEU A 90 -24.16 -3.75 25.99
C LEU A 90 -23.77 -5.07 25.32
N LYS A 91 -24.13 -6.20 25.92
CA LYS A 91 -23.77 -7.57 25.46
C LYS A 91 -24.14 -7.83 23.98
N GLN A 92 -25.24 -7.24 23.49
CA GLN A 92 -25.65 -7.35 22.08
C GLN A 92 -24.60 -6.83 21.08
N ARG A 93 -23.67 -5.96 21.50
CA ARG A 93 -22.57 -5.48 20.63
C ARG A 93 -21.70 -6.63 20.14
N LYS A 94 -21.46 -7.65 20.97
CA LYS A 94 -20.71 -8.84 20.55
C LYS A 94 -21.39 -9.56 19.40
N THR A 95 -22.70 -9.80 19.51
CA THR A 95 -23.51 -10.39 18.43
C THR A 95 -23.45 -9.56 17.15
N LYS A 96 -23.58 -8.23 17.25
CA LYS A 96 -23.50 -7.33 16.08
C LYS A 96 -22.12 -7.33 15.42
N ARG A 97 -21.04 -7.42 16.20
CA ARG A 97 -19.67 -7.57 15.66
C ARG A 97 -19.51 -8.88 14.89
N ILE A 98 -20.04 -9.98 15.43
CA ILE A 98 -20.01 -11.29 14.77
C ILE A 98 -20.82 -11.25 13.46
N GLN A 99 -22.01 -10.63 13.46
CA GLN A 99 -22.82 -10.44 12.25
C GLN A 99 -22.08 -9.59 11.20
N ALA A 100 -21.49 -8.46 11.60
CA ALA A 100 -20.69 -7.62 10.70
C ALA A 100 -19.48 -8.38 10.13
N LEU A 101 -18.87 -9.26 10.93
CA LEU A 101 -17.77 -10.12 10.50
C LEU A 101 -18.24 -11.12 9.43
N TYR A 102 -19.37 -11.81 9.64
CA TYR A 102 -19.95 -12.66 8.60
C TYR A 102 -20.25 -11.89 7.30
N HIS A 103 -20.88 -10.73 7.39
CA HIS A 103 -21.14 -9.88 6.23
C HIS A 103 -19.86 -9.44 5.51
N SER A 104 -18.75 -9.25 6.23
CA SER A 104 -17.47 -8.91 5.60
C SER A 104 -16.95 -10.06 4.72
N TYR A 105 -17.09 -11.32 5.13
CA TYR A 105 -16.72 -12.48 4.31
C TYR A 105 -17.56 -12.54 3.03
N ASP A 106 -18.88 -12.34 3.14
CA ASP A 106 -19.78 -12.37 1.98
C ASP A 106 -19.44 -11.27 0.97
N ASN A 107 -19.16 -10.06 1.45
CA ASN A 107 -18.80 -8.95 0.57
C ASN A 107 -17.42 -9.14 -0.08
N ILE A 108 -16.44 -9.68 0.66
CA ILE A 108 -15.13 -10.03 0.08
C ILE A 108 -15.31 -11.06 -1.04
N LYS A 109 -16.13 -12.09 -0.81
CA LYS A 109 -16.44 -13.10 -1.82
C LYS A 109 -17.08 -12.48 -3.06
N ARG A 110 -18.13 -11.66 -2.89
CA ARG A 110 -18.81 -10.96 -3.97
C ARG A 110 -17.86 -10.08 -4.78
N LEU A 111 -17.13 -9.16 -4.13
CA LEU A 111 -16.21 -8.25 -4.84
C LEU A 111 -15.07 -9.00 -5.52
N THR A 112 -14.59 -10.10 -4.93
CA THR A 112 -13.56 -10.94 -5.58
C THR A 112 -14.08 -11.57 -6.86
N GLN A 113 -15.34 -12.03 -6.89
CA GLN A 113 -15.99 -12.55 -8.10
C GLN A 113 -16.19 -11.45 -9.15
N GLU A 114 -16.66 -10.26 -8.73
CA GLU A 114 -16.84 -9.13 -9.65
C GLU A 114 -15.52 -8.67 -10.30
N LEU A 115 -14.40 -8.82 -9.59
CA LEU A 115 -13.07 -8.40 -10.05
C LEU A 115 -12.29 -9.50 -10.79
N GLU A 116 -12.86 -10.69 -10.97
CA GLU A 116 -12.18 -11.85 -11.56
C GLU A 116 -11.72 -11.61 -13.01
N SER A 117 -12.45 -10.81 -13.78
CA SER A 117 -12.12 -10.50 -15.16
C SER A 117 -11.34 -9.18 -15.35
N SER A 118 -10.98 -8.50 -14.25
CA SER A 118 -10.34 -7.20 -14.31
C SER A 118 -9.01 -7.24 -15.05
N LYS A 119 -8.77 -6.22 -15.89
CA LYS A 119 -7.51 -6.01 -16.61
C LYS A 119 -6.57 -5.04 -15.89
N ASN A 120 -6.97 -4.52 -14.73
CA ASN A 120 -6.14 -3.60 -13.96
C ASN A 120 -4.94 -4.37 -13.35
N PRO A 121 -3.69 -3.93 -13.56
CA PRO A 121 -2.50 -4.62 -13.07
C PRO A 121 -2.46 -4.83 -11.56
N HIS A 122 -2.94 -3.88 -10.75
CA HIS A 122 -2.99 -4.03 -9.30
C HIS A 122 -4.01 -5.10 -8.87
N ILE A 123 -5.13 -5.21 -9.60
CA ILE A 123 -6.15 -6.23 -9.32
C ILE A 123 -5.65 -7.61 -9.76
N ILE A 124 -5.01 -7.69 -10.93
CA ILE A 124 -4.34 -8.91 -11.40
C ILE A 124 -3.29 -9.37 -10.38
N TYR A 125 -2.42 -8.45 -9.92
CA TYR A 125 -1.42 -8.74 -8.91
C TYR A 125 -2.06 -9.23 -7.60
N TYR A 126 -3.10 -8.54 -7.12
CA TYR A 126 -3.84 -8.96 -5.94
C TYR A 126 -4.42 -10.36 -6.09
N ARG A 127 -5.12 -10.67 -7.19
CA ARG A 127 -5.64 -12.02 -7.45
C ARG A 127 -4.52 -13.07 -7.42
N TRP A 128 -3.39 -12.77 -8.07
CA TRP A 128 -2.23 -13.66 -8.02
C TRP A 128 -1.72 -13.86 -6.59
N SER A 129 -1.64 -12.81 -5.76
CA SER A 129 -1.26 -12.93 -4.34
C SER A 129 -2.20 -13.80 -3.51
N GLN A 130 -3.46 -13.95 -3.95
CA GLN A 130 -4.44 -14.85 -3.32
C GLN A 130 -4.38 -16.29 -3.87
N GLY A 131 -3.43 -16.59 -4.76
CA GLY A 131 -3.20 -17.93 -5.32
C GLY A 131 -3.77 -18.16 -6.72
N ASP A 132 -4.32 -17.14 -7.38
CA ASP A 132 -4.86 -17.25 -8.74
C ASP A 132 -3.73 -17.45 -9.76
N LYS A 133 -3.66 -18.66 -10.34
CA LYS A 133 -2.64 -19.04 -11.33
C LYS A 133 -2.88 -18.39 -12.69
N ILE A 134 -4.11 -18.06 -13.04
CA ILE A 134 -4.43 -17.36 -14.30
C ILE A 134 -4.01 -15.90 -14.16
N ALA A 135 -4.33 -15.26 -13.04
CA ALA A 135 -3.87 -13.90 -12.76
C ALA A 135 -2.34 -13.79 -12.75
N LYS A 136 -1.64 -14.82 -12.26
CA LYS A 136 -0.18 -14.91 -12.39
C LYS A 136 0.27 -14.83 -13.85
N GLN A 137 -0.30 -15.64 -14.74
CA GLN A 137 0.05 -15.63 -16.16
C GLN A 137 -0.27 -14.28 -16.81
N GLN A 138 -1.42 -13.70 -16.48
CA GLN A 138 -1.82 -12.36 -16.92
C GLN A 138 -0.82 -11.30 -16.47
N PHE A 139 -0.37 -11.34 -15.21
CA PHE A 139 0.59 -10.39 -14.65
C PHE A 139 1.94 -10.46 -15.38
N ILE A 140 2.49 -11.67 -15.55
CA ILE A 140 3.78 -11.86 -16.21
C ILE A 140 3.72 -11.47 -17.69
N ALA A 141 2.58 -11.64 -18.35
CA ALA A 141 2.39 -11.20 -19.73
C ALA A 141 2.43 -9.66 -19.90
N LEU A 142 2.30 -8.89 -18.80
CA LEU A 142 2.44 -7.43 -18.82
C LEU A 142 3.90 -6.96 -18.67
N GLU A 143 4.88 -7.86 -18.59
CA GLU A 143 6.28 -7.47 -18.51
C GLU A 143 6.69 -6.59 -19.69
N GLY A 144 7.26 -5.41 -19.41
CA GLY A 144 7.62 -4.40 -20.41
C GLY A 144 6.48 -3.47 -20.84
N ASP A 145 5.23 -3.73 -20.41
CA ASP A 145 4.10 -2.80 -20.59
C ASP A 145 4.23 -1.65 -19.58
N LYS A 146 3.95 -0.43 -20.03
CA LYS A 146 3.88 0.79 -19.19
C LYS A 146 2.92 0.64 -18.01
N LYS A 147 1.93 -0.26 -18.11
CA LYS A 147 1.01 -0.61 -17.04
C LYS A 147 1.69 -1.18 -15.79
N LEU A 148 2.91 -1.71 -15.89
CA LEU A 148 3.70 -2.15 -14.74
C LEU A 148 4.64 -1.07 -14.20
N GLU A 149 4.66 0.15 -14.76
CA GLU A 149 5.50 1.27 -14.32
C GLU A 149 4.96 1.89 -13.03
N HIS A 150 4.93 1.07 -11.97
CA HIS A 150 4.56 1.45 -10.62
C HIS A 150 5.45 0.69 -9.63
N PRO A 151 6.00 1.32 -8.58
CA PRO A 151 6.95 0.68 -7.67
C PRO A 151 6.43 -0.65 -7.08
N GLU A 152 5.18 -0.69 -6.62
CA GLU A 152 4.56 -1.91 -6.07
C GLU A 152 4.54 -3.07 -7.08
N LEU A 153 4.26 -2.79 -8.35
CA LEU A 153 4.13 -3.80 -9.39
C LEU A 153 5.51 -4.30 -9.85
N GLN A 154 6.51 -3.42 -9.90
CA GLN A 154 7.90 -3.80 -10.15
C GLN A 154 8.44 -4.67 -9.01
N LEU A 155 8.14 -4.35 -7.75
CA LEU A 155 8.48 -5.21 -6.62
C LEU A 155 7.82 -6.60 -6.74
N ALA A 156 6.55 -6.67 -7.13
CA ALA A 156 5.87 -7.94 -7.38
C ALA A 156 6.54 -8.75 -8.51
N LEU A 157 6.94 -8.10 -9.60
CA LEU A 157 7.65 -8.71 -10.72
C LEU A 157 9.05 -9.20 -10.29
N ALA A 158 9.77 -8.43 -9.48
CA ALA A 158 11.04 -8.85 -8.89
C ALA A 158 10.85 -10.12 -8.03
N GLY A 159 9.78 -10.18 -7.23
CA GLY A 159 9.42 -11.36 -6.44
C GLY A 159 9.22 -12.63 -7.29
N TYR A 160 8.73 -12.51 -8.52
CA TYR A 160 8.64 -13.64 -9.46
C TYR A 160 10.02 -14.14 -9.92
N TYR A 161 10.96 -13.23 -10.16
CA TYR A 161 12.26 -13.52 -10.74
C TYR A 161 13.37 -13.84 -9.73
N VAL A 162 13.18 -13.55 -8.44
CA VAL A 162 14.23 -13.66 -7.41
C VAL A 162 14.93 -15.02 -7.38
N ASN A 163 14.19 -16.10 -7.56
CA ASN A 163 14.72 -17.47 -7.57
C ASN A 163 15.09 -17.99 -8.98
N LYS A 164 14.85 -17.19 -10.03
CA LYS A 164 15.04 -17.57 -11.44
C LYS A 164 16.24 -16.87 -12.08
N ASN A 165 16.39 -15.57 -11.81
CA ASN A 165 17.42 -14.74 -12.39
C ASN A 165 17.72 -13.56 -11.46
N LYS A 166 18.79 -13.67 -10.68
CA LYS A 166 19.19 -12.66 -9.69
C LYS A 166 19.54 -11.31 -10.33
N ASN A 167 20.26 -11.32 -11.46
CA ASN A 167 20.66 -10.09 -12.15
C ASN A 167 19.45 -9.34 -12.74
N LYS A 168 18.49 -10.07 -13.31
CA LYS A 168 17.22 -9.48 -13.75
C LYS A 168 16.44 -8.90 -12.57
N THR A 169 16.42 -9.62 -11.45
CA THR A 169 15.75 -9.16 -10.23
C THR A 169 16.36 -7.85 -9.72
N LEU A 170 17.69 -7.74 -9.65
CA LEU A 170 18.37 -6.49 -9.30
C LEU A 170 17.96 -5.33 -10.21
N LYS A 171 17.96 -5.54 -11.54
CA LYS A 171 17.52 -4.51 -12.50
C LYS A 171 16.09 -4.05 -12.25
N ILE A 172 15.16 -4.99 -12.01
CA ILE A 172 13.76 -4.67 -11.71
C ILE A 172 13.64 -3.90 -10.39
N LEU A 173 14.39 -4.28 -9.35
CA LEU A 173 14.36 -3.59 -8.06
C LEU A 173 14.92 -2.17 -8.15
N HIS A 174 16.00 -1.95 -8.92
CA HIS A 174 16.49 -0.59 -9.18
C HIS A 174 15.52 0.24 -10.01
N HIS A 175 14.91 -0.36 -11.03
CA HIS A 175 13.85 0.30 -11.80
C HIS A 175 12.67 0.70 -10.90
N SER A 176 12.23 -0.21 -10.01
CA SER A 176 11.22 0.08 -9.00
C SER A 176 11.57 1.29 -8.13
N LEU A 177 12.84 1.45 -7.75
CA LEU A 177 13.29 2.60 -6.96
C LEU A 177 13.27 3.91 -7.76
N SER A 178 13.55 3.85 -9.06
CA SER A 178 13.55 5.03 -9.94
C SER A 178 12.15 5.59 -10.23
N LEU A 179 11.11 4.81 -9.95
CA LEU A 179 9.72 5.22 -10.16
C LEU A 179 9.15 6.06 -9.01
N TYR A 180 9.80 6.07 -7.84
CA TYR A 180 9.36 6.89 -6.71
C TYR A 180 9.56 8.38 -6.98
N GLN A 181 8.58 9.19 -6.57
CA GLN A 181 8.59 10.64 -6.66
C GLN A 181 8.98 11.29 -5.33
N GLU A 182 9.18 12.61 -5.35
CA GLU A 182 9.44 13.39 -4.14
C GLU A 182 8.32 13.16 -3.11
N LYS A 183 8.71 12.91 -1.85
CA LYS A 183 7.81 12.64 -0.70
C LYS A 183 7.09 11.29 -0.72
N ASP A 184 7.33 10.43 -1.72
CA ASP A 184 6.78 9.09 -1.68
C ASP A 184 7.36 8.28 -0.51
N TYR A 185 6.52 7.43 0.08
CA TYR A 185 6.98 6.44 1.03
C TYR A 185 7.59 5.24 0.30
N ILE A 186 8.91 5.09 0.42
CA ILE A 186 9.65 3.99 -0.20
C ILE A 186 9.33 2.69 0.53
N ASN A 187 8.99 1.65 -0.23
CA ASN A 187 8.78 0.33 0.34
C ASN A 187 10.13 -0.28 0.74
N ILE A 188 10.38 -0.36 2.05
CA ILE A 188 11.61 -0.89 2.62
C ILE A 188 11.95 -2.32 2.16
N ASN A 189 10.95 -3.11 1.73
CA ASN A 189 11.19 -4.46 1.21
C ASN A 189 12.04 -4.45 -0.06
N ILE A 190 11.99 -3.39 -0.87
CA ILE A 190 12.87 -3.23 -2.04
C ILE A 190 14.33 -3.12 -1.58
N LEU A 191 14.59 -2.29 -0.56
CA LEU A 191 15.93 -2.07 0.00
C LEU A 191 16.49 -3.33 0.65
N HIS A 192 15.66 -4.05 1.42
CA HIS A 192 16.04 -5.34 2.00
C HIS A 192 16.33 -6.40 0.94
N SER A 193 15.54 -6.44 -0.14
CA SER A 193 15.76 -7.37 -1.26
C SER A 193 17.07 -7.08 -1.97
N LEU A 194 17.38 -5.80 -2.23
CA LEU A 194 18.67 -5.39 -2.82
C LEU A 194 19.84 -5.80 -1.94
N SER A 195 19.79 -5.46 -0.64
CA SER A 195 20.85 -5.83 0.31
C SER A 195 21.09 -7.34 0.33
N THR A 196 20.02 -8.13 0.41
CA THR A 196 20.11 -9.60 0.43
C THR A 196 20.68 -10.16 -0.87
N LEU A 197 20.25 -9.65 -2.03
CA LEU A 197 20.73 -10.12 -3.33
C LEU A 197 22.19 -9.81 -3.55
N TYR A 198 22.65 -8.61 -3.22
CA TYR A 198 24.07 -8.26 -3.30
C TYR A 198 24.92 -9.08 -2.33
N TYR A 199 24.42 -9.33 -1.12
CA TYR A 199 25.12 -10.19 -0.15
C TYR A 199 25.31 -11.60 -0.71
N GLN A 200 24.27 -12.18 -1.31
CA GLN A 200 24.33 -13.48 -1.97
C GLN A 200 25.24 -13.53 -3.20
N GLN A 201 25.58 -12.37 -3.78
CA GLN A 201 26.53 -12.24 -4.89
C GLN A 201 27.94 -11.87 -4.40
N HIS A 202 28.17 -11.89 -3.09
CA HIS A 202 29.43 -11.49 -2.46
C HIS A 202 29.83 -10.01 -2.69
N ASN A 203 28.92 -9.16 -3.15
CA ASN A 203 29.14 -7.72 -3.22
C ASN A 203 28.80 -7.09 -1.85
N MET A 204 29.76 -7.12 -0.94
CA MET A 204 29.58 -6.67 0.44
C MET A 204 29.37 -5.16 0.54
N ALA A 205 30.05 -4.38 -0.31
CA ALA A 205 29.89 -2.92 -0.36
C ALA A 205 28.45 -2.51 -0.68
N ALA A 206 27.89 -3.02 -1.79
CA ALA A 206 26.51 -2.73 -2.17
C ALA A 206 25.51 -3.28 -1.14
N ALA A 207 25.74 -4.49 -0.64
CA ALA A 207 24.88 -5.12 0.35
C ALA A 207 24.80 -4.30 1.65
N TYR A 208 25.93 -3.75 2.11
CA TYR A 208 26.00 -2.86 3.27
C TYR A 208 25.26 -1.55 3.02
N VAL A 209 25.51 -0.88 1.89
CA VAL A 209 24.85 0.40 1.55
C VAL A 209 23.33 0.26 1.57
N TRP A 210 22.78 -0.77 0.91
CA TRP A 210 21.34 -1.00 0.90
C TRP A 210 20.78 -1.38 2.29
N ALA A 211 21.55 -2.08 3.13
CA ALA A 211 21.18 -2.34 4.52
C ALA A 211 21.16 -1.06 5.38
N ALA A 212 22.13 -0.17 5.16
CA ALA A 212 22.24 1.10 5.85
C ALA A 212 21.06 2.03 5.52
N ILE A 213 20.72 2.17 4.23
CA ILE A 213 19.57 2.97 3.77
C ILE A 213 18.25 2.41 4.37
N ALA A 214 18.06 1.09 4.36
CA ALA A 214 16.88 0.47 4.96
C ALA A 214 16.78 0.75 6.47
N THR A 215 17.91 0.77 7.17
CA THR A 215 17.96 1.04 8.61
C THR A 215 17.65 2.50 8.92
N GLU A 216 18.08 3.44 8.08
CA GLU A 216 17.75 4.87 8.21
C GLU A 216 16.23 5.12 8.22
N GLN A 217 15.48 4.33 7.43
CA GLN A 217 14.01 4.42 7.38
C GLN A 217 13.32 3.85 8.62
N GLN A 218 14.04 3.20 9.53
CA GLN A 218 13.53 2.60 10.77
C GLN A 218 14.32 3.11 11.99
N PRO A 219 14.29 4.41 12.31
CA PRO A 219 15.18 5.03 13.31
C PRO A 219 15.00 4.46 14.72
N ASN A 220 13.83 3.87 15.02
CA ASN A 220 13.52 3.28 16.33
C ASN A 220 14.06 1.83 16.49
N ASN A 221 14.80 1.28 15.51
CA ASN A 221 15.30 -0.10 15.54
C ASN A 221 16.82 -0.17 15.76
N THR A 222 17.28 0.28 16.93
CA THR A 222 18.70 0.36 17.31
C THR A 222 19.43 -0.99 17.24
N VAL A 223 18.74 -2.10 17.52
CA VAL A 223 19.30 -3.46 17.49
C VAL A 223 19.77 -3.83 16.07
N LYS A 224 18.98 -3.48 15.05
CA LYS A 224 19.27 -3.80 13.65
C LYS A 224 20.52 -3.09 13.12
N LYS A 225 20.80 -1.88 13.61
CA LYS A 225 21.99 -1.09 13.25
C LYS A 225 23.29 -1.75 13.72
N ILE A 226 23.30 -2.30 14.94
CA ILE A 226 24.47 -2.97 15.52
C ILE A 226 24.73 -4.31 14.82
N THR A 227 23.68 -5.07 14.50
CA THR A 227 23.79 -6.35 13.79
C THR A 227 24.39 -6.20 12.39
N ILE A 228 23.94 -5.19 11.62
CA ILE A 228 24.51 -4.89 10.30
C ILE A 228 25.99 -4.58 10.44
N ASN A 229 26.38 -3.76 11.41
CA ASN A 229 27.78 -3.34 11.53
C ASN A 229 28.75 -4.50 11.73
N ASN A 230 28.34 -5.53 12.47
CA ASN A 230 29.17 -6.70 12.76
C ASN A 230 29.13 -7.75 11.63
N GLN A 231 28.12 -7.72 10.75
CA GLN A 231 27.94 -8.74 9.71
C GLN A 231 28.85 -8.56 8.49
N PHE A 232 29.29 -7.33 8.20
CA PHE A 232 30.02 -7.01 6.96
C PHE A 232 31.56 -6.93 7.11
N ASN A 233 32.11 -7.10 8.32
CA ASN A 233 33.57 -7.07 8.58
C ASN A 233 34.34 -5.89 7.95
N LEU A 234 33.71 -4.71 7.86
CA LEU A 234 34.31 -3.49 7.28
C LEU A 234 35.21 -2.77 8.30
N THR A 235 36.36 -2.28 7.84
CA THR A 235 37.19 -1.32 8.58
C THR A 235 36.43 0.00 8.80
N HIS A 236 36.95 0.83 9.70
CA HIS A 236 36.35 2.14 9.98
C HIS A 236 36.30 3.04 8.74
N ASN A 237 37.37 3.05 7.93
CA ASN A 237 37.48 3.90 6.75
C ASN A 237 36.54 3.44 5.62
N GLU A 238 36.50 2.13 5.32
CA GLU A 238 35.60 1.58 4.29
C GLU A 238 34.13 1.87 4.65
N ARG A 239 33.78 1.67 5.92
CA ARG A 239 32.44 1.97 6.44
C ARG A 239 32.07 3.44 6.24
N GLN A 240 32.97 4.36 6.59
CA GLN A 240 32.71 5.79 6.44
C GLN A 240 32.47 6.17 4.97
N GLN A 241 33.22 5.60 4.03
CA GLN A 241 33.03 5.84 2.60
C GLN A 241 31.68 5.29 2.10
N LEU A 242 31.29 4.10 2.55
CA LEU A 242 30.02 3.49 2.19
C LEU A 242 28.82 4.22 2.84
N ASP A 243 28.97 4.72 4.06
CA ASP A 243 27.94 5.56 4.71
C ASP A 243 27.71 6.87 3.92
N ILE A 244 28.77 7.52 3.42
CA ILE A 244 28.64 8.69 2.53
C ILE A 244 27.88 8.31 1.25
N THR A 245 28.16 7.14 0.68
CA THR A 245 27.47 6.64 -0.50
C THR A 245 25.99 6.38 -0.22
N ALA A 246 25.67 5.74 0.91
CA ALA A 246 24.31 5.51 1.38
C ALA A 246 23.54 6.82 1.58
N MET A 247 24.17 7.85 2.16
CA MET A 247 23.55 9.18 2.33
C MET A 247 23.22 9.83 0.99
N LYS A 248 24.12 9.77 0.00
CA LYS A 248 23.87 10.31 -1.35
C LYS A 248 22.70 9.62 -2.03
N ILE A 249 22.66 8.28 -1.98
CA ILE A 249 21.56 7.50 -2.56
C ILE A 249 20.24 7.79 -1.83
N SER A 250 20.26 7.84 -0.49
CA SER A 250 19.09 8.19 0.33
C SER A 250 18.54 9.57 -0.02
N ALA A 251 19.42 10.56 -0.24
CA ALA A 251 19.01 11.89 -0.70
C ALA A 251 18.37 11.87 -2.09
N ALA A 252 18.96 11.16 -3.06
CA ALA A 252 18.41 11.02 -4.41
C ALA A 252 17.06 10.28 -4.43
N LEU A 253 16.89 9.28 -3.56
CA LEU A 253 15.62 8.58 -3.36
C LEU A 253 14.55 9.52 -2.81
N LYS A 254 14.87 10.33 -1.79
CA LYS A 254 13.93 11.28 -1.19
C LYS A 254 13.52 12.41 -2.15
N SER A 255 14.40 12.79 -3.07
CA SER A 255 14.13 13.82 -4.09
C SER A 255 13.47 13.27 -5.37
N GLY A 256 13.25 11.95 -5.48
CA GLY A 256 12.72 11.33 -6.70
C GLY A 256 13.68 11.37 -7.90
N GLN A 257 14.97 11.57 -7.66
CA GLN A 257 16.01 11.68 -8.70
C GLN A 257 16.92 10.44 -8.73
N TYR A 258 16.47 9.35 -8.12
CA TYR A 258 17.25 8.12 -8.06
C TYR A 258 17.49 7.55 -9.45
N SER A 259 18.75 7.28 -9.75
CA SER A 259 19.19 6.47 -10.89
C SER A 259 20.16 5.41 -10.38
N HIS A 260 20.18 4.25 -11.04
CA HIS A 260 21.07 3.17 -10.65
C HIS A 260 22.53 3.57 -10.87
N THR A 261 23.27 3.68 -9.77
CA THR A 261 24.72 3.89 -9.76
C THR A 261 25.40 2.67 -9.18
N GLU A 262 26.45 2.19 -9.83
CA GLU A 262 27.28 1.13 -9.27
C GLU A 262 27.96 1.60 -7.99
N ILE A 263 27.97 0.74 -6.98
CA ILE A 263 28.61 0.99 -5.69
C ILE A 263 29.98 0.32 -5.75
N SER A 264 31.04 1.14 -5.76
CA SER A 264 32.42 0.68 -5.77
C SER A 264 32.81 0.01 -4.45
N ASP A 265 33.63 -1.02 -4.52
CA ASP A 265 34.25 -1.64 -3.36
C ASP A 265 35.42 -0.77 -2.86
N PRO A 266 35.38 -0.23 -1.63
CA PRO A 266 36.46 0.59 -1.10
C PRO A 266 37.77 -0.16 -0.84
N SER A 267 37.74 -1.49 -0.88
CA SER A 267 38.91 -2.35 -0.66
C SER A 267 39.74 -2.61 -1.93
N GLN A 268 39.25 -2.15 -3.10
CA GLN A 268 39.91 -2.22 -4.40
C GLN A 268 40.47 -0.85 -4.80
#